data_AF-A0A846HN47-F1
#
_entry.id   AF-A0A846HN47-F1
#
_cell.length_a   1.000
_cell.length_b   1.000
_cell.length_c   1.000
_cell.angle_alpha   90.00
_cell.angle_beta   90.00
_cell.angle_gamma   90.00
#
_symmetry.space_group_name_H-M   'P 1'
#
loop_
_entity.id
_entity.type
_entity.pdbx_description
1 polymer ?
#
loop_
_entity_poly.entity_id
_entity_poly.type
_entity_poly.pdbx_seq_one_letter_code
_entity_poly.pdbx_strand_id
1 'polypeptide(L)'
;MKISRIARILLLLSLALTVLLAIALAVHWPSRPEVASAASSLVEELAGPDRGMPTGDFGQQLARLEAAVDAQRRAGQQQSGAFAEDLRTAAIRLSMSGPLAPLTQRSLVALGRHESLRVALFWAMPLVGWMSEPFLFPLPTDVDASSSLQRLMDVRARMGIAITLDNVGDASNSPAEAAAYLAFYRHLVQTATPDESGRPLYVSLKLSALVDDLPFALSPEGQAKRAQILDSLRELLSLSTNRAAASVFIRIDMEEYAYKDLTLALFRELIETSPELALDDTGQARIGVVIQAYLRESARDLADLKAWGEAHAIRVPVRLVKGAYDDYEKALAQSEGRPSPVWNFKASTDASYDLLADYLLQHPERFNPRFATHNMTTQARVMALAAARGYRPGEIEFQMLYGMGEPIKKALVALGYQVREYVPAGSLARGLGYAGRRFAELTNPDNALARTLQGDYSALAETPEFVGEQDRLDGQAARAALTASKSPHSRPPSKVYSPHQRSHTTTDAVSAGAR
;
A
#
# COMPACT_ATOMS: atom_id res chain seq x y z
N MET A 1 -6.44 -34.64 26.19
CA MET A 1 -6.04 -33.66 27.25
C MET A 1 -6.47 -32.28 26.80
N LYS A 2 -7.18 -31.53 27.65
CA LYS A 2 -8.25 -30.60 27.26
C LYS A 2 -7.75 -29.39 26.43
N ILE A 3 -8.36 -29.17 25.27
CA ILE A 3 -8.25 -27.95 24.43
C ILE A 3 -8.54 -26.67 25.26
N SER A 4 -9.30 -26.77 26.35
CA SER A 4 -9.49 -25.68 27.33
C SER A 4 -8.23 -25.32 28.13
N ARG A 5 -7.27 -26.23 28.29
CA ARG A 5 -5.94 -25.91 28.84
C ARG A 5 -5.10 -25.17 27.80
N ILE A 6 -5.12 -25.57 26.52
CA ILE A 6 -4.35 -24.91 25.46
C ILE A 6 -4.88 -23.51 25.14
N ALA A 7 -6.20 -23.31 25.08
CA ALA A 7 -6.81 -22.00 24.90
C ALA A 7 -6.61 -21.07 26.12
N ARG A 8 -6.69 -21.61 27.34
CA ARG A 8 -6.28 -20.87 28.55
C ARG A 8 -4.79 -20.57 28.53
N ILE A 9 -3.93 -21.49 28.07
CA ILE A 9 -2.49 -21.27 27.90
C ILE A 9 -2.22 -20.20 26.85
N LEU A 10 -2.96 -20.14 25.75
CA LEU A 10 -2.77 -19.14 24.68
C LEU A 10 -3.33 -17.75 25.06
N LEU A 11 -4.46 -17.68 25.76
CA LEU A 11 -4.98 -16.43 26.34
C LEU A 11 -4.09 -15.95 27.49
N LEU A 12 -3.61 -16.87 28.34
CA LEU A 12 -2.58 -16.60 29.33
C LEU A 12 -1.23 -16.29 28.67
N LEU A 13 -0.91 -16.75 27.47
CA LEU A 13 0.31 -16.41 26.72
C LEU A 13 0.20 -15.05 26.05
N SER A 14 -0.99 -14.63 25.60
CA SER A 14 -1.25 -13.27 25.10
C SER A 14 -1.25 -12.25 26.23
N LEU A 15 -1.93 -12.56 27.35
CA LEU A 15 -1.88 -11.77 28.57
C LEU A 15 -0.48 -11.81 29.20
N ALA A 16 0.20 -12.96 29.16
CA ALA A 16 1.60 -13.08 29.53
C ALA A 16 2.53 -12.43 28.51
N LEU A 17 2.15 -12.22 27.25
CA LEU A 17 2.96 -11.45 26.31
C LEU A 17 2.88 -9.98 26.68
N THR A 18 1.70 -9.46 27.01
CA THR A 18 1.53 -8.08 27.52
C THR A 18 2.19 -7.89 28.89
N VAL A 19 2.11 -8.89 29.78
CA VAL A 19 2.70 -8.87 31.12
C VAL A 19 4.21 -9.18 31.10
N LEU A 20 4.73 -10.03 30.22
CA LEU A 20 6.16 -10.26 30.00
C LEU A 20 6.79 -9.13 29.20
N LEU A 21 6.06 -8.45 28.32
CA LEU A 21 6.49 -7.19 27.72
C LEU A 21 6.64 -6.14 28.83
N ALA A 22 5.66 -6.01 29.73
CA ALA A 22 5.73 -5.12 30.89
C ALA A 22 6.81 -5.53 31.92
N ILE A 23 7.02 -6.83 32.19
CA ILE A 23 8.03 -7.35 33.11
C ILE A 23 9.44 -7.31 32.49
N ALA A 24 9.62 -7.60 31.21
CA ALA A 24 10.90 -7.43 30.52
C ALA A 24 11.29 -5.95 30.44
N LEU A 25 10.31 -5.07 30.18
CA LEU A 25 10.44 -3.62 30.29
C LEU A 25 10.73 -3.15 31.72
N ALA A 26 10.38 -3.91 32.76
CA ALA A 26 10.65 -3.57 34.17
C ALA A 26 11.93 -4.22 34.75
N VAL A 27 12.35 -5.38 34.22
CA VAL A 27 13.42 -6.23 34.78
C VAL A 27 14.74 -6.10 34.00
N HIS A 28 14.71 -5.84 32.69
CA HIS A 28 15.91 -5.60 31.87
C HIS A 28 16.20 -4.11 31.61
N TRP A 29 15.31 -3.23 32.09
CA TRP A 29 15.39 -1.76 32.04
C TRP A 29 16.73 -1.14 32.47
N PRO A 30 17.50 -1.67 33.45
CA PRO A 30 18.68 -0.96 33.95
C PRO A 30 20.02 -1.34 33.29
N SER A 31 20.10 -2.39 32.47
CA SER A 31 21.40 -3.03 32.15
C SER A 31 21.89 -2.90 30.70
N ARG A 32 21.09 -2.31 29.78
CA ARG A 32 21.52 -2.02 28.39
C ARG A 32 21.02 -0.64 27.90
N PRO A 33 21.91 0.34 27.70
CA PRO A 33 21.53 1.71 27.30
C PRO A 33 20.74 1.79 25.99
N GLU A 34 21.06 0.93 25.02
CA GLU A 34 20.40 0.88 23.70
C GLU A 34 18.96 0.35 23.77
N VAL A 35 18.67 -0.55 24.73
CA VAL A 35 17.31 -1.07 24.98
C VAL A 35 16.51 -0.03 25.76
N ALA A 36 17.13 0.70 26.69
CA ALA A 36 16.48 1.77 27.45
C ALA A 36 15.99 2.92 26.55
N SER A 37 16.76 3.31 25.53
CA SER A 37 16.35 4.31 24.53
C SER A 37 15.16 3.84 23.69
N ALA A 38 15.23 2.62 23.13
CA ALA A 38 14.12 2.05 22.34
C ALA A 38 12.86 1.78 23.18
N ALA A 39 13.04 1.41 24.45
CA ALA A 39 11.94 1.18 25.38
C ALA A 39 11.31 2.49 25.88
N SER A 40 12.09 3.56 26.05
CA SER A 40 11.57 4.91 26.32
C SER A 40 10.78 5.45 25.12
N SER A 41 11.29 5.26 23.90
CA SER A 41 10.57 5.54 22.66
C SER A 41 9.26 4.75 22.57
N LEU A 42 9.26 3.45 22.92
CA LEU A 42 8.05 2.63 22.99
C LEU A 42 7.07 3.15 24.07
N VAL A 43 7.55 3.57 25.23
CA VAL A 43 6.71 4.16 26.29
C VAL A 43 6.11 5.49 25.82
N GLU A 44 6.87 6.35 25.15
CA GLU A 44 6.36 7.58 24.53
C GLU A 44 5.34 7.30 23.43
N GLU A 45 5.59 6.30 22.59
CA GLU A 45 4.69 5.88 21.50
C GLU A 45 3.41 5.22 22.04
N LEU A 46 3.50 4.51 23.17
CA LEU A 46 2.37 3.96 23.92
C LEU A 46 1.63 5.02 24.77
N ALA A 47 2.32 6.06 25.23
CA ALA A 47 1.76 7.16 26.01
C ALA A 47 1.20 8.30 25.14
N GLY A 48 1.52 8.30 23.84
CA GLY A 48 1.00 9.27 22.88
C GLY A 48 -0.54 9.26 22.81
N PRO A 49 -1.17 10.43 22.58
CA PRO A 49 -2.63 10.58 22.59
C PRO A 49 -3.27 9.58 21.62
N ASP A 50 -4.37 8.97 22.07
CA ASP A 50 -5.16 8.05 21.26
C ASP A 50 -5.68 8.81 20.04
N ARG A 51 -5.28 8.40 18.83
CA ARG A 51 -5.65 9.09 17.58
C ARG A 51 -7.07 8.73 17.11
N GLY A 52 -7.93 8.32 18.03
CA GLY A 52 -9.34 8.04 17.77
C GLY A 52 -9.55 6.73 17.01
N MET A 53 -8.95 5.62 17.47
CA MET A 53 -9.27 4.28 16.95
C MET A 53 -10.53 3.76 17.62
N PRO A 54 -11.65 3.59 16.90
CA PRO A 54 -12.87 3.12 17.51
C PRO A 54 -12.79 1.64 17.84
N THR A 55 -13.29 1.30 19.02
CA THR A 55 -13.25 -0.03 19.59
C THR A 55 -14.35 -0.90 18.98
N GLY A 56 -13.97 -1.86 18.13
CA GLY A 56 -14.91 -2.92 17.74
C GLY A 56 -15.46 -3.65 18.97
N ASP A 57 -16.68 -4.21 18.89
CA ASP A 57 -17.33 -4.91 20.00
C ASP A 57 -16.53 -6.17 20.41
N PHE A 58 -15.67 -5.97 21.42
CA PHE A 58 -14.82 -7.00 22.01
C PHE A 58 -15.64 -8.20 22.49
N GLY A 59 -16.84 -7.95 23.02
CA GLY A 59 -17.75 -9.00 23.47
C GLY A 59 -18.21 -9.89 22.32
N GLN A 60 -18.56 -9.29 21.18
CA GLN A 60 -18.97 -10.04 19.98
C GLN A 60 -17.81 -10.85 19.37
N GLN A 61 -16.59 -10.31 19.34
CA GLN A 61 -15.41 -11.05 18.84
C GLN A 61 -15.01 -12.20 19.78
N LEU A 62 -15.08 -11.98 21.09
CA LEU A 62 -14.86 -13.03 22.09
C LEU A 62 -15.91 -14.14 21.96
N ALA A 63 -17.19 -13.78 21.82
CA ALA A 63 -18.27 -14.75 21.60
C ALA A 63 -18.11 -15.56 20.30
N ARG A 64 -17.61 -14.94 19.22
CA ARG A 64 -17.29 -15.65 17.97
C ARG A 64 -16.12 -16.62 18.14
N LEU A 65 -15.08 -16.23 18.88
CA LEU A 65 -13.97 -17.11 19.23
C LEU A 65 -14.47 -18.31 20.06
N GLU A 66 -15.30 -18.07 21.06
CA GLU A 66 -15.92 -19.10 21.88
C GLU A 66 -16.79 -20.05 21.03
N ALA A 67 -17.61 -19.50 20.14
CA ALA A 67 -18.45 -20.28 19.23
C ALA A 67 -17.64 -21.14 18.24
N ALA A 68 -16.54 -20.63 17.69
CA ALA A 68 -15.64 -21.39 16.82
C ALA A 68 -14.99 -22.56 17.57
N VAL A 69 -14.53 -22.30 18.80
CA VAL A 69 -13.97 -23.33 19.69
C VAL A 69 -15.03 -24.40 20.04
N ASP A 70 -16.28 -24.00 20.29
CA ASP A 70 -17.37 -24.91 20.64
C ASP A 70 -17.95 -25.69 19.44
N ALA A 71 -17.95 -25.10 18.23
CA ALA A 71 -18.30 -25.81 17.00
C ALA A 71 -17.32 -26.97 16.74
N GLN A 72 -16.04 -26.75 17.01
CA GLN A 72 -15.03 -27.76 16.82
C GLN A 72 -15.02 -28.86 17.90
N ARG A 73 -15.34 -28.51 19.16
CA ARG A 73 -15.59 -29.52 20.20
C ARG A 73 -16.65 -30.53 19.75
N ARG A 74 -17.62 -30.09 18.94
CA ARG A 74 -18.68 -30.92 18.37
C ARG A 74 -18.26 -31.69 17.11
N ALA A 75 -17.35 -31.15 16.30
CA ALA A 75 -16.95 -31.74 15.02
C ALA A 75 -15.92 -32.90 15.11
N GLY A 76 -15.23 -33.08 16.24
CA GLY A 76 -14.23 -34.15 16.38
C GLY A 76 -12.95 -33.91 15.55
N GLN A 77 -11.92 -34.72 15.80
CA GLN A 77 -10.51 -34.46 15.52
C GLN A 77 -10.07 -34.56 14.04
N GLN A 78 -10.98 -34.34 13.07
CA GLN A 78 -10.71 -34.54 11.63
C GLN A 78 -10.20 -33.31 10.86
N GLN A 79 -10.12 -32.12 11.48
CA GLN A 79 -9.68 -30.88 10.82
C GLN A 79 -8.61 -30.10 11.62
N SER A 80 -7.49 -30.74 11.95
CA SER A 80 -6.41 -30.10 12.74
C SER A 80 -5.80 -28.85 12.08
N GLY A 81 -5.71 -28.81 10.74
CA GLY A 81 -5.17 -27.68 9.98
C GLY A 81 -6.12 -26.48 9.92
N ALA A 82 -7.39 -26.70 9.55
CA ALA A 82 -8.39 -25.64 9.49
C ALA A 82 -8.63 -24.99 10.87
N PHE A 83 -8.54 -25.77 11.96
CA PHE A 83 -8.62 -25.21 13.31
C PHE A 83 -7.50 -24.23 13.63
N ALA A 84 -6.25 -24.58 13.30
CA ALA A 84 -5.12 -23.72 13.60
C ALA A 84 -5.28 -22.38 12.88
N GLU A 85 -5.80 -22.39 11.64
CA GLU A 85 -6.12 -21.19 10.87
C GLU A 85 -7.33 -20.42 11.43
N ASP A 86 -8.39 -21.10 11.84
CA ASP A 86 -9.58 -20.47 12.43
C ASP A 86 -9.25 -19.82 13.78
N LEU A 87 -8.47 -20.51 14.61
CA LEU A 87 -8.00 -20.02 15.90
C LEU A 87 -7.03 -18.86 15.72
N ARG A 88 -6.12 -18.94 14.75
CA ARG A 88 -5.23 -17.84 14.35
C ARG A 88 -6.05 -16.62 13.92
N THR A 89 -7.01 -16.82 13.03
CA THR A 89 -7.89 -15.77 12.51
C THR A 89 -8.69 -15.12 13.63
N ALA A 90 -9.23 -15.92 14.55
CA ALA A 90 -9.98 -15.41 15.70
C ALA A 90 -9.07 -14.69 16.72
N ALA A 91 -7.85 -15.17 16.97
CA ALA A 91 -6.87 -14.49 17.81
C ALA A 91 -6.42 -13.15 17.21
N ILE A 92 -6.19 -13.11 15.89
CA ILE A 92 -5.90 -11.89 15.14
C ILE A 92 -7.06 -10.91 15.30
N ARG A 93 -8.30 -11.34 15.02
CA ARG A 93 -9.51 -10.50 15.19
C ARG A 93 -9.68 -9.98 16.61
N LEU A 94 -9.37 -10.79 17.62
CA LEU A 94 -9.44 -10.38 19.03
C LEU A 94 -8.38 -9.33 19.36
N SER A 95 -7.12 -9.54 18.93
CA SER A 95 -6.03 -8.55 19.09
C SER A 95 -6.32 -7.22 18.37
N MET A 96 -7.21 -7.28 17.39
CA MET A 96 -7.72 -6.17 16.58
C MET A 96 -9.01 -5.56 17.13
N SER A 97 -9.48 -5.96 18.31
CA SER A 97 -10.76 -5.50 18.86
C SER A 97 -10.62 -4.80 20.20
N GLY A 98 -11.53 -3.87 20.47
CA GLY A 98 -11.56 -3.17 21.74
C GLY A 98 -10.24 -2.47 22.10
N PRO A 99 -9.84 -2.49 23.39
CA PRO A 99 -8.64 -1.79 23.85
C PRO A 99 -7.32 -2.43 23.38
N LEU A 100 -7.35 -3.64 22.81
CA LEU A 100 -6.15 -4.34 22.33
C LEU A 100 -5.66 -3.84 20.97
N ALA A 101 -6.55 -3.27 20.15
CA ALA A 101 -6.22 -2.82 18.80
C ALA A 101 -5.07 -1.77 18.75
N PRO A 102 -5.14 -0.63 19.49
CA PRO A 102 -4.08 0.37 19.46
C PRO A 102 -2.76 -0.16 20.04
N LEU A 103 -2.82 -1.01 21.08
CA LEU A 103 -1.64 -1.63 21.68
C LEU A 103 -0.94 -2.58 20.72
N THR A 104 -1.70 -3.43 20.03
CA THR A 104 -1.19 -4.38 19.04
C THR A 104 -0.53 -3.64 17.87
N GLN A 105 -1.19 -2.61 17.34
CA GLN A 105 -0.63 -1.78 16.26
C GLN A 105 0.72 -1.16 16.67
N ARG A 106 0.76 -0.43 17.79
CA ARG A 106 1.97 0.27 18.26
C ARG A 106 3.13 -0.70 18.51
N SER A 107 2.82 -1.86 19.11
CA SER A 107 3.82 -2.91 19.36
C SER A 107 4.44 -3.44 18.06
N LEU A 108 3.63 -3.71 17.03
CA LEU A 108 4.11 -4.18 15.73
C LEU A 108 4.95 -3.11 15.00
N VAL A 109 4.52 -1.84 15.03
CA VAL A 109 5.26 -0.72 14.43
C VAL A 109 6.62 -0.55 15.12
N ALA A 110 6.65 -0.54 16.45
CA ALA A 110 7.89 -0.42 17.21
C ALA A 110 8.85 -1.60 16.95
N LEU A 111 8.33 -2.83 16.89
CA LEU A 111 9.13 -4.01 16.54
C LEU A 111 9.65 -3.97 15.10
N GLY A 112 8.94 -3.34 14.17
CA GLY A 112 9.43 -3.09 12.81
C GLY A 112 10.60 -2.10 12.79
N ARG A 113 10.51 -1.02 13.58
CA ARG A 113 11.52 0.06 13.60
C ARG A 113 12.80 -0.27 14.36
N HIS A 114 12.71 -1.03 15.45
CA HIS A 114 13.84 -1.22 16.35
C HIS A 114 14.34 -2.67 16.37
N GLU A 115 15.54 -2.89 15.85
CA GLU A 115 16.21 -4.20 15.90
C GLU A 115 16.50 -4.64 17.33
N SER A 116 16.92 -3.72 18.20
CA SER A 116 17.19 -3.99 19.60
C SER A 116 15.98 -4.57 20.34
N LEU A 117 14.76 -4.11 20.02
CA LEU A 117 13.52 -4.67 20.56
C LEU A 117 13.27 -6.10 20.05
N ARG A 118 13.51 -6.37 18.76
CA ARG A 118 13.38 -7.74 18.20
C ARG A 118 14.36 -8.71 18.84
N VAL A 119 15.60 -8.29 19.07
CA VAL A 119 16.62 -9.11 19.75
C VAL A 119 16.23 -9.35 21.21
N ALA A 120 15.77 -8.32 21.93
CA ALA A 120 15.31 -8.45 23.32
C ALA A 120 14.09 -9.38 23.46
N LEU A 121 13.21 -9.40 22.45
CA LEU A 121 11.99 -10.20 22.42
C LEU A 121 12.09 -11.41 21.48
N PHE A 122 13.30 -11.93 21.21
CA PHE A 122 13.51 -13.01 20.24
C PHE A 122 12.62 -14.24 20.50
N TRP A 123 12.33 -14.55 21.76
CA TRP A 123 11.47 -15.65 22.20
C TRP A 123 9.99 -15.47 21.81
N ALA A 124 9.53 -14.22 21.63
CA ALA A 124 8.19 -13.89 21.19
C ALA A 124 8.07 -13.80 19.65
N MET A 125 9.19 -13.64 18.94
CA MET A 125 9.21 -13.48 17.48
C MET A 125 8.55 -14.62 16.69
N PRO A 126 8.62 -15.91 17.10
CA PRO A 126 7.85 -16.97 16.45
C PRO A 126 6.33 -16.75 16.51
N LEU A 127 5.81 -16.27 17.64
CA LEU A 127 4.39 -15.96 17.79
C LEU A 127 4.01 -14.70 17.02
N VAL A 128 4.85 -13.66 17.05
CA VAL A 128 4.65 -12.44 16.26
C VAL A 128 4.64 -12.77 14.76
N GLY A 129 5.58 -13.59 14.30
CA GLY A 129 5.60 -14.13 12.94
C GLY A 129 4.32 -14.90 12.61
N TRP A 130 3.88 -15.78 13.50
CA TRP A 130 2.60 -16.48 13.36
C TRP A 130 1.39 -15.53 13.38
N MET A 131 1.43 -14.36 14.00
CA MET A 131 0.33 -13.40 13.91
C MET A 131 0.39 -12.53 12.64
N SER A 132 1.59 -12.24 12.12
CA SER A 132 1.79 -11.33 10.99
C SER A 132 1.85 -12.01 9.62
N GLU A 133 2.17 -13.30 9.54
CA GLU A 133 2.27 -14.04 8.27
C GLU A 133 0.98 -14.07 7.40
N PRO A 134 -0.26 -13.86 7.91
CA PRO A 134 -1.40 -13.69 7.00
C PRO A 134 -1.32 -12.39 6.19
N PHE A 135 -0.57 -11.40 6.67
CA PHE A 135 -0.42 -10.07 6.05
C PHE A 135 0.93 -9.86 5.38
N LEU A 136 1.86 -10.80 5.53
CA LEU A 136 3.22 -10.74 5.04
C LEU A 136 3.61 -12.10 4.52
N PHE A 137 4.11 -12.17 3.29
CA PHE A 137 4.71 -13.38 2.77
C PHE A 137 6.21 -13.40 3.13
N PRO A 138 6.64 -14.24 4.09
CA PRO A 138 8.04 -14.29 4.45
C PRO A 138 8.86 -14.87 3.28
N LEU A 139 9.72 -14.04 2.71
CA LEU A 139 10.74 -14.46 1.75
C LEU A 139 12.11 -14.24 2.40
N PRO A 140 12.76 -15.31 2.92
CA PRO A 140 14.13 -15.24 3.39
C PRO A 140 15.04 -14.82 2.21
N THR A 141 15.97 -13.91 2.45
CA THR A 141 16.94 -13.45 1.43
C THR A 141 18.12 -14.40 1.27
N ASP A 142 18.26 -15.37 2.18
CA ASP A 142 19.39 -16.29 2.36
C ASP A 142 19.08 -17.74 1.97
N VAL A 143 17.81 -18.06 1.69
CA VAL A 143 17.35 -19.39 1.27
C VAL A 143 16.72 -19.28 -0.12
N ASP A 144 16.81 -20.34 -0.94
CA ASP A 144 16.14 -20.41 -2.24
C ASP A 144 14.60 -20.28 -2.08
N ALA A 145 14.15 -19.04 -2.13
CA ALA A 145 12.77 -18.65 -1.87
C ALA A 145 11.87 -18.88 -3.08
N SER A 146 12.48 -19.24 -4.23
CA SER A 146 11.81 -19.55 -5.49
C SER A 146 10.74 -20.64 -5.33
N SER A 147 11.04 -21.68 -4.54
CA SER A 147 10.08 -22.77 -4.29
C SER A 147 8.84 -22.33 -3.50
N SER A 148 9.01 -21.45 -2.51
CA SER A 148 7.89 -20.92 -1.72
C SER A 148 7.08 -19.91 -2.50
N LEU A 149 7.74 -19.04 -3.26
CA LEU A 149 7.09 -18.11 -4.15
C LEU A 149 6.28 -18.82 -5.24
N GLN A 150 6.87 -19.83 -5.89
CA GLN A 150 6.18 -20.63 -6.90
C GLN A 150 4.94 -21.32 -6.31
N ARG A 151 5.07 -21.93 -5.12
CA ARG A 151 3.91 -22.50 -4.41
C ARG A 151 2.79 -21.47 -4.19
N LEU A 152 3.14 -20.24 -3.78
CA LEU A 152 2.16 -19.17 -3.62
C LEU A 152 1.49 -18.83 -4.98
N MET A 153 2.28 -18.64 -6.02
CA MET A 153 1.80 -18.36 -7.37
C MET A 153 0.85 -19.46 -7.86
N ASP A 154 1.21 -20.73 -7.70
CA ASP A 154 0.40 -21.88 -8.14
C ASP A 154 -0.90 -22.01 -7.34
N VAL A 155 -0.86 -21.77 -6.03
CA VAL A 155 -2.07 -21.77 -5.19
C VAL A 155 -3.01 -20.65 -5.61
N ARG A 156 -2.50 -19.44 -5.86
CA ARG A 156 -3.32 -18.30 -6.28
C ARG A 156 -3.84 -18.45 -7.70
N ALA A 157 -3.02 -18.96 -8.63
CA ALA A 157 -3.42 -19.25 -10.00
C ALA A 157 -4.60 -20.24 -10.03
N ARG A 158 -4.56 -21.31 -9.23
CA ARG A 158 -5.68 -22.26 -9.08
C ARG A 158 -6.95 -21.65 -8.52
N MET A 159 -6.84 -20.53 -7.80
CA MET A 159 -7.98 -19.74 -7.30
C MET A 159 -8.44 -18.67 -8.31
N GLY A 160 -7.85 -18.60 -9.50
CA GLY A 160 -8.12 -17.54 -10.48
C GLY A 160 -7.55 -16.17 -10.09
N ILE A 161 -6.57 -16.15 -9.17
CA ILE A 161 -5.97 -14.94 -8.61
C ILE A 161 -4.54 -14.81 -9.11
N ALA A 162 -4.21 -13.67 -9.73
CA ALA A 162 -2.84 -13.30 -10.04
C ALA A 162 -2.16 -12.66 -8.82
N ILE A 163 -0.84 -12.53 -8.82
CA ILE A 163 -0.13 -11.80 -7.76
C ILE A 163 0.72 -10.66 -8.34
N THR A 164 1.08 -9.71 -7.49
CA THR A 164 2.16 -8.74 -7.68
C THR A 164 2.92 -8.62 -6.38
N LEU A 165 4.24 -8.68 -6.45
CA LEU A 165 5.12 -8.75 -5.27
C LEU A 165 5.68 -7.37 -4.95
N ASP A 166 5.60 -6.97 -3.68
CA ASP A 166 6.23 -5.76 -3.14
C ASP A 166 7.20 -6.16 -2.04
N ASN A 167 8.45 -5.70 -2.14
CA ASN A 167 9.40 -5.83 -1.05
C ASN A 167 8.96 -4.92 0.11
N VAL A 168 8.76 -5.51 1.28
CA VAL A 168 8.17 -4.85 2.46
C VAL A 168 9.11 -3.86 3.15
N GLY A 169 10.19 -3.46 2.49
CA GLY A 169 11.02 -2.35 2.91
C GLY A 169 10.30 -1.01 2.71
N ASP A 170 10.42 -0.14 3.70
CA ASP A 170 10.15 1.30 3.54
C ASP A 170 11.33 1.96 2.77
N ALA A 171 11.40 3.29 2.75
CA ALA A 171 12.49 4.04 2.11
C ALA A 171 13.88 3.57 2.58
N SER A 172 14.84 3.50 1.65
CA SER A 172 16.23 3.20 1.97
C SER A 172 16.88 4.42 2.60
N ASN A 173 17.64 4.21 3.68
CA ASN A 173 18.35 5.27 4.41
C ASN A 173 19.87 5.22 4.18
N SER A 174 20.34 4.26 3.38
CA SER A 174 21.76 4.15 3.01
C SER A 174 21.93 3.49 1.63
N PRO A 175 23.05 3.74 0.92
CA PRO A 175 23.33 3.09 -0.36
C PRO A 175 23.32 1.56 -0.26
N ALA A 176 23.73 1.02 0.89
CA ALA A 176 23.73 -0.43 1.13
C ALA A 176 22.30 -0.99 1.22
N GLU A 177 21.37 -0.25 1.83
CA GLU A 177 19.95 -0.65 1.88
C GLU A 177 19.31 -0.62 0.50
N ALA A 178 19.58 0.43 -0.29
CA ALA A 178 19.09 0.54 -1.66
C ALA A 178 19.64 -0.59 -2.55
N ALA A 179 20.93 -0.90 -2.43
CA ALA A 179 21.55 -2.02 -3.13
C ALA A 179 20.96 -3.38 -2.72
N ALA A 180 20.66 -3.58 -1.42
CA ALA A 180 20.01 -4.79 -0.94
C ALA A 180 18.56 -4.92 -1.43
N TYR A 181 17.83 -3.80 -1.54
CA TYR A 181 16.48 -3.76 -2.11
C TYR A 181 16.50 -4.13 -3.59
N LEU A 182 17.42 -3.57 -4.37
CA LEU A 182 17.60 -3.93 -5.78
C LEU A 182 18.01 -5.40 -5.95
N ALA A 183 18.93 -5.89 -5.10
CA ALA A 183 19.37 -7.29 -5.13
C ALA A 183 18.21 -8.28 -4.89
N PHE A 184 17.25 -7.93 -4.04
CA PHE A 184 16.03 -8.72 -3.84
C PHE A 184 15.23 -8.88 -5.14
N TYR A 185 14.97 -7.77 -5.87
CA TYR A 185 14.25 -7.86 -7.14
C TYR A 185 15.06 -8.53 -8.25
N ARG A 186 16.38 -8.30 -8.29
CA ARG A 186 17.28 -9.02 -9.21
C ARG A 186 17.14 -10.52 -9.03
N HIS A 187 17.22 -11.00 -7.79
CA HIS A 187 17.05 -12.41 -7.47
C HIS A 187 15.66 -12.91 -7.88
N LEU A 188 14.61 -12.17 -7.55
CA LEU A 188 13.23 -12.50 -7.89
C LEU A 188 13.01 -12.66 -9.40
N VAL A 189 13.47 -11.70 -10.19
CA VAL A 189 13.33 -11.70 -11.65
C VAL A 189 14.13 -12.83 -12.29
N GLN A 190 15.31 -13.15 -11.75
CA GLN A 190 16.18 -14.20 -12.29
C GLN A 190 15.70 -15.63 -11.96
N THR A 191 14.94 -15.79 -10.87
CA THR A 191 14.50 -17.09 -10.35
C THR A 191 13.04 -17.41 -10.64
N ALA A 192 12.20 -16.40 -10.86
CA ALA A 192 10.81 -16.62 -11.20
C ALA A 192 10.69 -17.39 -12.51
N THR A 193 9.98 -18.51 -12.46
CA THR A 193 9.45 -19.17 -13.64
C THR A 193 8.09 -18.55 -13.99
N PRO A 194 7.73 -18.41 -15.26
CA PRO A 194 6.36 -18.05 -15.60
C PRO A 194 5.40 -19.06 -14.98
N ASP A 195 4.21 -18.60 -14.63
CA ASP A 195 3.14 -19.51 -14.28
C ASP A 195 2.73 -20.36 -15.49
N GLU A 196 1.95 -21.42 -15.27
CA GLU A 196 1.45 -22.30 -16.33
C GLU A 196 0.66 -21.54 -17.43
N SER A 197 0.25 -20.30 -17.15
CA SER A 197 -0.45 -19.42 -18.08
C SER A 197 0.49 -18.50 -18.88
N GLY A 198 1.81 -18.58 -18.68
CA GLY A 198 2.81 -17.77 -19.37
C GLY A 198 2.79 -16.30 -18.98
N ARG A 199 2.21 -15.92 -17.84
CA ARG A 199 2.11 -14.52 -17.43
C ARG A 199 3.44 -13.98 -16.91
N PRO A 200 3.72 -12.68 -17.10
CA PRO A 200 4.91 -12.06 -16.53
C PRO A 200 4.91 -12.13 -15.00
N LEU A 201 6.10 -12.08 -14.42
CA LEU A 201 6.27 -11.75 -13.01
C LEU A 201 5.88 -10.28 -12.80
N TYR A 202 4.86 -10.02 -11.98
CA TYR A 202 4.49 -8.64 -11.64
C TYR A 202 5.15 -8.22 -10.33
N VAL A 203 5.84 -7.09 -10.34
CA VAL A 203 6.45 -6.49 -9.14
C VAL A 203 5.92 -5.08 -8.94
N SER A 204 5.76 -4.66 -7.69
CA SER A 204 5.47 -3.29 -7.31
C SER A 204 6.67 -2.75 -6.53
N LEU A 205 7.21 -1.59 -6.91
CA LEU A 205 8.40 -1.02 -6.28
C LEU A 205 8.20 0.45 -5.96
N LYS A 206 8.93 0.93 -4.95
CA LYS A 206 8.96 2.33 -4.53
C LYS A 206 10.27 2.98 -4.97
N LEU A 207 10.22 4.23 -5.41
CA LEU A 207 11.44 4.93 -5.85
C LEU A 207 12.36 5.18 -4.66
N SER A 208 11.78 5.47 -3.50
CA SER A 208 12.51 5.67 -2.23
C SER A 208 13.30 4.44 -1.78
N ALA A 209 13.02 3.27 -2.34
CA ALA A 209 13.73 2.06 -2.01
C ALA A 209 14.90 1.75 -2.97
N LEU A 210 14.95 2.42 -4.13
CA LEU A 210 16.07 2.31 -5.09
C LEU A 210 17.18 3.32 -4.81
N VAL A 211 16.98 4.24 -3.87
CA VAL A 211 17.91 5.32 -3.53
C VAL A 211 17.82 5.67 -2.05
N ASP A 212 18.93 6.11 -1.47
CA ASP A 212 19.10 6.46 -0.05
C ASP A 212 18.69 7.90 0.34
N ASP A 213 18.39 8.75 -0.65
CA ASP A 213 17.97 10.14 -0.46
C ASP A 213 17.11 10.59 -1.64
N LEU A 214 15.87 10.10 -1.66
CA LEU A 214 14.87 10.52 -2.64
C LEU A 214 14.55 12.03 -2.56
N PRO A 215 14.48 12.68 -1.38
CA PRO A 215 14.33 14.13 -1.29
C PRO A 215 15.38 14.90 -2.11
N PHE A 216 16.65 14.50 -2.04
CA PHE A 216 17.70 15.13 -2.84
C PHE A 216 17.47 14.94 -4.34
N ALA A 217 16.83 13.87 -4.79
CA ALA A 217 16.47 13.68 -6.19
C ALA A 217 15.48 14.74 -6.71
N LEU A 218 14.76 15.47 -5.84
CA LEU A 218 13.89 16.57 -6.25
C LEU A 218 14.67 17.85 -6.62
N SER A 219 15.91 18.00 -6.15
CA SER A 219 16.72 19.20 -6.43
C SER A 219 17.26 19.21 -7.88
N PRO A 220 17.65 20.38 -8.41
CA PRO A 220 18.37 20.47 -9.69
C PRO A 220 19.68 19.65 -9.73
N GLU A 221 20.36 19.53 -8.59
CA GLU A 221 21.61 18.78 -8.41
C GLU A 221 21.38 17.27 -8.24
N GLY A 222 20.14 16.85 -7.99
CA GLY A 222 19.72 15.45 -7.77
C GLY A 222 19.79 14.52 -8.99
N GLN A 223 20.39 14.96 -10.11
CA GLN A 223 20.44 14.21 -11.37
C GLN A 223 21.08 12.82 -11.20
N ALA A 224 22.13 12.70 -10.39
CA ALA A 224 22.77 11.42 -10.12
C ALA A 224 21.83 10.41 -9.43
N LYS A 225 20.97 10.89 -8.50
CA LYS A 225 19.97 10.05 -7.84
C LYS A 225 18.87 9.61 -8.81
N ARG A 226 18.43 10.50 -9.71
CA ARG A 226 17.47 10.18 -10.78
C ARG A 226 18.04 9.13 -11.75
N ALA A 227 19.30 9.30 -12.16
CA ALA A 227 19.99 8.35 -13.01
C ALA A 227 20.11 6.97 -12.33
N GLN A 228 20.49 6.93 -11.04
CA GLN A 228 20.55 5.68 -10.27
C GLN A 228 19.20 4.94 -10.25
N ILE A 229 18.09 5.66 -10.08
CA ILE A 229 16.74 5.08 -10.13
C ILE A 229 16.47 4.48 -11.53
N LEU A 230 16.70 5.25 -12.59
CA LEU A 230 16.47 4.81 -13.96
C LEU A 230 17.34 3.61 -14.32
N ASP A 231 18.62 3.61 -13.93
CA ASP A 231 19.54 2.51 -14.18
C ASP A 231 19.11 1.24 -13.46
N SER A 232 18.61 1.35 -12.23
CA SER A 232 18.03 0.22 -11.50
C SER A 232 16.79 -0.36 -12.21
N LEU A 233 15.92 0.51 -12.75
CA LEU A 233 14.74 0.09 -13.52
C LEU A 233 15.13 -0.58 -14.84
N ARG A 234 16.09 0.00 -15.58
CA ARG A 234 16.64 -0.57 -16.81
C ARG A 234 17.27 -1.94 -16.54
N GLU A 235 18.03 -2.07 -15.45
CA GLU A 235 18.62 -3.32 -15.04
C GLU A 235 17.53 -4.40 -14.88
N LEU A 236 16.51 -4.14 -14.06
CA LEU A 236 15.43 -5.11 -13.82
C LEU A 236 14.67 -5.49 -15.09
N LEU A 237 14.38 -4.52 -15.97
CA LEU A 237 13.75 -4.80 -17.27
C LEU A 237 14.66 -5.62 -18.20
N SER A 238 15.97 -5.38 -18.18
CA SER A 238 16.95 -6.11 -19.00
C SER A 238 17.15 -7.56 -18.55
N LEU A 239 16.95 -7.88 -17.28
CA LEU A 239 17.12 -9.25 -16.76
C LEU A 239 16.10 -10.25 -17.31
N SER A 240 15.05 -9.76 -17.97
CA SER A 240 13.92 -10.54 -18.45
C SER A 240 13.87 -10.72 -19.96
N THR A 241 14.86 -10.19 -20.70
CA THR A 241 14.88 -10.24 -22.17
C THR A 241 15.57 -11.50 -22.74
N ASN A 242 16.27 -12.30 -21.91
CA ASN A 242 17.13 -13.39 -22.40
C ASN A 242 16.85 -14.79 -21.80
N ARG A 243 15.69 -15.02 -21.18
CA ARG A 243 15.29 -16.38 -20.77
C ARG A 243 13.88 -16.64 -21.23
N ALA A 244 13.72 -17.70 -22.03
CA ALA A 244 12.54 -18.13 -22.77
C ALA A 244 11.27 -18.44 -21.94
N ALA A 245 11.03 -17.72 -20.84
CA ALA A 245 9.91 -18.01 -19.94
C ALA A 245 9.44 -16.81 -19.09
N ALA A 246 10.26 -15.88 -18.57
CA ALA A 246 9.74 -14.88 -17.62
C ALA A 246 10.00 -13.42 -18.04
N SER A 247 9.00 -12.77 -18.62
CA SER A 247 8.95 -11.31 -18.70
C SER A 247 8.63 -10.74 -17.30
N VAL A 248 9.29 -9.65 -16.90
CA VAL A 248 8.86 -8.88 -15.71
C VAL A 248 7.95 -7.74 -16.16
N PHE A 249 6.91 -7.49 -15.37
CA PHE A 249 6.14 -6.25 -15.39
C PHE A 249 6.42 -5.47 -14.10
N ILE A 250 6.84 -4.22 -14.24
CA ILE A 250 7.16 -3.33 -13.11
C ILE A 250 6.03 -2.33 -12.89
N ARG A 251 5.50 -2.24 -11.68
CA ARG A 251 4.62 -1.15 -11.25
C ARG A 251 5.41 -0.22 -10.32
N ILE A 252 5.54 1.05 -10.69
CA ILE A 252 6.06 2.07 -9.78
C ILE A 252 4.92 2.51 -8.87
N ASP A 253 5.02 2.20 -7.59
CA ASP A 253 4.09 2.63 -6.55
C ASP A 253 4.23 4.14 -6.32
N MET A 254 3.11 4.79 -6.01
CA MET A 254 3.06 6.22 -5.73
C MET A 254 3.16 6.45 -4.23
N GLU A 255 4.11 7.29 -3.84
CA GLU A 255 4.47 7.59 -2.45
C GLU A 255 3.83 8.92 -1.99
N GLU A 256 4.53 9.72 -1.18
CA GLU A 256 4.09 11.05 -0.75
C GLU A 256 3.90 12.01 -1.93
N TYR A 257 3.03 13.01 -1.75
CA TYR A 257 2.68 14.00 -2.78
C TYR A 257 3.91 14.71 -3.37
N ALA A 258 4.92 14.98 -2.55
CA ALA A 258 6.17 15.62 -2.96
C ALA A 258 6.92 14.86 -4.06
N TYR A 259 6.76 13.53 -4.16
CA TYR A 259 7.44 12.68 -5.13
C TYR A 259 6.59 12.36 -6.36
N LYS A 260 5.32 12.79 -6.39
CA LYS A 260 4.36 12.47 -7.46
C LYS A 260 4.88 12.86 -8.84
N ASP A 261 5.29 14.11 -9.00
CA ASP A 261 5.75 14.63 -10.29
C ASP A 261 7.06 13.98 -10.74
N LEU A 262 7.98 13.74 -9.80
CA LEU A 262 9.22 13.01 -10.07
C LEU A 262 8.92 11.58 -10.55
N THR A 263 8.00 10.90 -9.89
CA THR A 263 7.60 9.53 -10.22
C THR A 263 7.03 9.45 -11.64
N LEU A 264 6.10 10.35 -11.98
CA LEU A 264 5.53 10.40 -13.32
C LEU A 264 6.55 10.81 -14.37
N ALA A 265 7.50 11.70 -14.04
CA ALA A 265 8.57 12.11 -14.94
C ALA A 265 9.53 10.96 -15.26
N LEU A 266 10.03 10.26 -14.24
CA LEU A 266 10.96 9.13 -14.44
C LEU A 266 10.30 7.95 -15.16
N PHE A 267 9.00 7.71 -14.93
CA PHE A 267 8.24 6.73 -15.69
C PHE A 267 8.23 7.04 -17.20
N ARG A 268 7.94 8.30 -17.57
CA ARG A 268 7.94 8.72 -18.97
C ARG A 268 9.34 8.69 -19.56
N GLU A 269 10.32 9.23 -18.85
CA GLU A 269 11.73 9.26 -19.27
C GLU A 269 12.27 7.86 -19.53
N LEU A 270 11.96 6.87 -18.69
CA LEU A 270 12.39 5.50 -18.91
C LEU A 270 11.85 4.92 -20.23
N ILE A 271 10.56 5.15 -20.53
CA ILE A 271 9.95 4.67 -21.78
C ILE A 271 10.53 5.41 -22.99
N GLU A 272 10.76 6.73 -22.87
CA GLU A 272 11.32 7.55 -23.95
C GLU A 272 12.79 7.23 -24.25
N THR A 273 13.58 6.93 -23.21
CA THR A 273 15.03 6.71 -23.33
C THR A 273 15.43 5.25 -23.48
N SER A 274 14.53 4.30 -23.18
CA SER A 274 14.78 2.86 -23.27
C SER A 274 13.54 2.07 -23.73
N PRO A 275 12.91 2.44 -24.87
CA PRO A 275 11.70 1.78 -25.37
C PRO A 275 11.89 0.29 -25.63
N GLU A 276 13.08 -0.15 -26.02
CA GLU A 276 13.45 -1.56 -26.24
C GLU A 276 13.42 -2.41 -24.96
N LEU A 277 13.54 -1.79 -23.80
CA LEU A 277 13.42 -2.45 -22.50
C LEU A 277 12.00 -2.31 -21.94
N ALA A 278 11.40 -1.13 -22.12
CA ALA A 278 10.14 -0.76 -21.51
C ALA A 278 8.91 -1.25 -22.28
N LEU A 279 9.04 -1.62 -23.55
CA LEU A 279 7.97 -2.17 -24.38
C LEU A 279 8.24 -3.65 -24.69
N ASP A 280 7.18 -4.44 -24.84
CA ASP A 280 7.28 -5.81 -25.35
C ASP A 280 7.19 -5.85 -26.89
N ASP A 281 7.34 -7.05 -27.46
CA ASP A 281 7.30 -7.27 -28.92
C ASP A 281 5.95 -6.90 -29.56
N THR A 282 4.90 -6.73 -28.75
CA THR A 282 3.57 -6.27 -29.19
C THR A 282 3.38 -4.76 -29.04
N GLY A 283 4.41 -4.04 -28.58
CA GLY A 283 4.37 -2.61 -28.30
C GLY A 283 3.68 -2.25 -26.98
N GLN A 284 3.38 -3.22 -26.11
CA GLN A 284 2.76 -2.94 -24.81
C GLN A 284 3.82 -2.58 -23.77
N ALA A 285 3.49 -1.60 -22.92
CA ALA A 285 4.37 -1.19 -21.84
C ALA A 285 4.49 -2.29 -20.77
N ARG A 286 5.74 -2.60 -20.44
CA ARG A 286 6.18 -3.55 -19.40
C ARG A 286 6.40 -2.87 -18.05
N ILE A 287 6.18 -1.57 -18.01
CA ILE A 287 6.20 -0.74 -16.80
C ILE A 287 4.92 0.09 -16.72
N GLY A 288 4.44 0.36 -15.50
CA GLY A 288 3.28 1.20 -15.25
C GLY A 288 3.39 2.00 -13.96
N VAL A 289 2.43 2.89 -13.74
CA VAL A 289 2.39 3.81 -12.58
C VAL A 289 1.13 3.64 -11.75
N VAL A 290 1.19 4.07 -10.49
CA VAL A 290 0.03 4.21 -9.60
C VAL A 290 -0.49 5.64 -9.64
N ILE A 291 -1.81 5.81 -9.63
CA ILE A 291 -2.49 7.11 -9.47
C ILE A 291 -3.34 7.05 -8.21
N GLN A 292 -3.23 8.07 -7.36
CA GLN A 292 -3.89 8.13 -6.05
C GLN A 292 -5.10 9.08 -6.11
N ALA A 293 -6.31 8.53 -6.13
CA ALA A 293 -7.55 9.29 -6.28
C ALA A 293 -7.80 10.34 -5.18
N TYR A 294 -7.13 10.22 -4.04
CA TYR A 294 -7.21 11.20 -2.96
C TYR A 294 -6.58 12.56 -3.28
N LEU A 295 -5.75 12.67 -4.34
CA LEU A 295 -5.09 13.91 -4.74
C LEU A 295 -6.01 14.72 -5.62
N ARG A 296 -6.07 16.02 -5.36
CA ARG A 296 -6.83 16.98 -6.19
C ARG A 296 -6.31 17.04 -7.63
N GLU A 297 -5.02 16.77 -7.83
CA GLU A 297 -4.36 16.87 -9.13
C GLU A 297 -4.48 15.61 -10.01
N SER A 298 -4.95 14.47 -9.48
CA SER A 298 -4.95 13.21 -10.23
C SER A 298 -5.74 13.24 -11.54
N ALA A 299 -6.78 14.08 -11.61
CA ALA A 299 -7.52 14.30 -12.86
C ALA A 299 -6.63 14.93 -13.95
N ARG A 300 -5.84 15.93 -13.57
CA ARG A 300 -4.87 16.55 -14.47
C ARG A 300 -3.75 15.58 -14.83
N ASP A 301 -3.23 14.83 -13.87
CA ASP A 301 -2.18 13.83 -14.12
C ASP A 301 -2.63 12.78 -15.14
N LEU A 302 -3.89 12.31 -15.07
CA LEU A 302 -4.45 11.41 -16.08
C LEU A 302 -4.66 12.07 -17.44
N ALA A 303 -5.09 13.33 -17.49
CA ALA A 303 -5.19 14.07 -18.75
C ALA A 303 -3.81 14.21 -19.43
N ASP A 304 -2.79 14.57 -18.65
CA ASP A 304 -1.41 14.71 -19.11
C ASP A 304 -0.82 13.36 -19.55
N LEU A 305 -1.06 12.27 -18.79
CA LEU A 305 -0.66 10.92 -19.18
C LEU A 305 -1.36 10.45 -20.45
N LYS A 306 -2.64 10.78 -20.65
CA LYS A 306 -3.37 10.46 -21.88
C LYS A 306 -2.72 11.15 -23.08
N ALA A 307 -2.48 12.46 -22.97
CA ALA A 307 -1.87 13.25 -24.05
C ALA A 307 -0.45 12.76 -24.37
N TRP A 308 0.33 12.47 -23.35
CA TRP A 308 1.67 11.90 -23.50
C TRP A 308 1.65 10.52 -24.15
N GLY A 309 0.81 9.61 -23.67
CA GLY A 309 0.69 8.26 -24.22
C GLY A 309 0.21 8.28 -25.68
N GLU A 310 -0.68 9.20 -26.03
CA GLU A 310 -1.11 9.44 -27.40
C GLU A 310 0.02 9.90 -28.32
N ALA A 311 0.87 10.83 -27.86
CA ALA A 311 2.02 11.30 -28.62
C ALA A 311 3.10 10.23 -28.87
N HIS A 312 3.19 9.23 -27.97
CA HIS A 312 4.20 8.16 -28.04
C HIS A 312 3.61 6.80 -28.47
N ALA A 313 2.33 6.75 -28.86
CA ALA A 313 1.60 5.52 -29.16
C ALA A 313 1.65 4.46 -28.03
N ILE A 314 1.71 4.92 -26.77
CA ILE A 314 1.76 4.07 -25.58
C ILE A 314 0.38 3.97 -24.94
N ARG A 315 -0.05 2.73 -24.73
CA ARG A 315 -1.19 2.43 -23.85
C ARG A 315 -0.68 2.34 -22.40
N VAL A 316 -0.89 3.41 -21.63
CA VAL A 316 -0.32 3.60 -20.28
C VAL A 316 -0.96 2.63 -19.28
N PRO A 317 -0.18 1.72 -18.65
CA PRO A 317 -0.71 0.89 -17.60
C PRO A 317 -0.87 1.71 -16.33
N VAL A 318 -2.08 1.80 -15.78
CA VAL A 318 -2.40 2.58 -14.57
C VAL A 318 -3.01 1.69 -13.50
N ARG A 319 -2.54 1.78 -12.26
CA ARG A 319 -3.22 1.23 -11.09
C ARG A 319 -3.85 2.39 -10.35
N LEU A 320 -5.18 2.42 -10.28
CA LEU A 320 -5.92 3.43 -9.54
C LEU A 320 -6.14 2.96 -8.09
N VAL A 321 -5.59 3.70 -7.13
CA VAL A 321 -5.79 3.50 -5.68
C VAL A 321 -6.49 4.71 -5.08
N LYS A 322 -6.97 4.63 -3.83
CA LYS A 322 -7.38 5.83 -3.09
C LYS A 322 -6.17 6.66 -2.68
N GLY A 323 -5.21 6.05 -1.99
CA GLY A 323 -4.01 6.69 -1.44
C GLY A 323 -3.71 6.14 -0.05
N ALA A 324 -2.48 6.29 0.43
CA ALA A 324 -2.02 5.70 1.70
C ALA A 324 -1.39 6.70 2.69
N TYR A 325 -1.29 7.98 2.31
CA TYR A 325 -0.57 9.02 3.06
C TYR A 325 -1.46 10.22 3.42
N ASP A 326 -2.80 10.07 3.47
CA ASP A 326 -3.72 11.22 3.57
C ASP A 326 -3.55 12.01 4.85
N ASP A 327 -3.44 11.31 5.98
CA ASP A 327 -3.23 11.94 7.28
C ASP A 327 -1.90 12.71 7.32
N TYR A 328 -0.85 12.15 6.72
CA TYR A 328 0.45 12.81 6.61
C TYR A 328 0.36 14.08 5.76
N GLU A 329 -0.26 14.02 4.58
CA GLU A 329 -0.39 15.15 3.68
C GLU A 329 -1.25 16.29 4.27
N LYS A 330 -2.31 15.94 5.01
CA LYS A 330 -3.14 16.92 5.72
C LYS A 330 -2.36 17.60 6.85
N ALA A 331 -1.65 16.82 7.67
CA ALA A 331 -0.84 17.34 8.76
C ALA A 331 0.29 18.24 8.26
N LEU A 332 0.99 17.82 7.19
CA LEU A 332 2.06 18.60 6.58
C LEU A 332 1.53 19.92 6.02
N ALA A 333 0.46 19.88 5.21
CA ALA A 333 -0.13 21.08 4.64
C ALA A 333 -0.60 22.07 5.71
N GLN A 334 -1.20 21.57 6.80
CA GLN A 334 -1.59 22.38 7.94
C GLN A 334 -0.38 23.04 8.62
N SER A 335 0.71 22.29 8.85
CA SER A 335 1.92 22.81 9.48
C SER A 335 2.62 23.88 8.64
N GLU A 336 2.51 23.78 7.31
CA GLU A 336 3.10 24.72 6.35
C GLU A 336 2.15 25.88 6.01
N GLY A 337 0.91 25.87 6.50
CA GLY A 337 -0.10 26.89 6.18
C GLY A 337 -0.51 26.92 4.70
N ARG A 338 -0.36 25.81 3.97
CA ARG A 338 -0.70 25.70 2.55
C ARG A 338 -1.98 24.88 2.33
N PRO A 339 -2.65 25.02 1.16
CA PRO A 339 -3.76 24.14 0.81
C PRO A 339 -3.34 22.67 0.80
N SER A 340 -4.21 21.81 1.34
CA SER A 340 -3.99 20.37 1.34
C SER A 340 -4.05 19.80 -0.08
N PRO A 341 -3.08 18.97 -0.50
CA PRO A 341 -3.08 18.39 -1.84
C PRO A 341 -4.12 17.28 -1.97
N VAL A 342 -4.68 16.80 -0.85
CA VAL A 342 -5.70 15.77 -0.79
C VAL A 342 -7.09 16.34 -0.54
N TRP A 343 -8.12 15.57 -0.86
CA TRP A 343 -9.50 15.93 -0.54
C TRP A 343 -9.74 16.03 0.97
N ASN A 344 -10.61 16.95 1.37
CA ASN A 344 -10.89 17.18 2.78
C ASN A 344 -11.70 16.03 3.37
N PHE A 345 -12.64 15.49 2.60
CA PHE A 345 -13.58 14.47 3.04
C PHE A 345 -13.40 13.13 2.30
N LYS A 346 -13.65 12.02 3.00
CA LYS A 346 -13.62 10.67 2.43
C LYS A 346 -14.58 10.50 1.25
N ALA A 347 -15.78 11.09 1.35
CA ALA A 347 -16.76 11.06 0.26
C ALA A 347 -16.21 11.74 -1.01
N SER A 348 -15.45 12.83 -0.89
CA SER A 348 -14.77 13.50 -2.01
C SER A 348 -13.68 12.62 -2.63
N THR A 349 -12.90 11.88 -1.83
CA THR A 349 -11.94 10.88 -2.34
C THR A 349 -12.65 9.76 -3.10
N ASP A 350 -13.79 9.29 -2.60
CA ASP A 350 -14.57 8.23 -3.25
C ASP A 350 -15.20 8.75 -4.56
N ALA A 351 -15.70 9.99 -4.58
CA ALA A 351 -16.21 10.65 -5.79
C ALA A 351 -15.11 10.88 -6.83
N SER A 352 -13.90 11.25 -6.38
CA SER A 352 -12.72 11.36 -7.23
C SER A 352 -12.32 10.01 -7.80
N TYR A 353 -12.33 8.93 -7.01
CA TYR A 353 -12.05 7.58 -7.51
C TYR A 353 -13.00 7.19 -8.64
N ASP A 354 -14.30 7.40 -8.46
CA ASP A 354 -15.30 7.12 -9.48
C ASP A 354 -15.08 7.94 -10.75
N LEU A 355 -14.80 9.25 -10.59
CA LEU A 355 -14.52 10.16 -11.70
C LEU A 355 -13.32 9.68 -12.53
N LEU A 356 -12.22 9.35 -11.86
CA LEU A 356 -11.00 8.89 -12.51
C LEU A 356 -11.18 7.50 -13.13
N ALA A 357 -11.93 6.61 -12.48
CA ALA A 357 -12.23 5.28 -13.01
C ALA A 357 -13.06 5.35 -14.29
N ASP A 358 -14.12 6.17 -14.33
CA ASP A 358 -14.92 6.38 -15.54
C ASP A 358 -14.07 6.98 -16.67
N TYR A 359 -13.16 7.91 -16.37
CA TYR A 359 -12.25 8.46 -17.38
C TYR A 359 -11.29 7.40 -17.95
N LEU A 360 -10.69 6.58 -17.10
CA LEU A 360 -9.82 5.48 -17.54
C LEU A 360 -10.57 4.48 -18.44
N LEU A 361 -11.83 4.17 -18.09
CA LEU A 361 -12.69 3.27 -18.87
C LEU A 361 -13.21 3.90 -20.19
N GLN A 362 -13.20 5.23 -20.31
CA GLN A 362 -13.57 5.92 -21.55
C GLN A 362 -12.45 5.92 -22.60
N HIS A 363 -11.23 5.59 -22.19
CA HIS A 363 -10.04 5.66 -23.05
C HIS A 363 -9.27 4.33 -23.09
N PRO A 364 -9.92 3.20 -23.46
CA PRO A 364 -9.27 1.88 -23.54
C PRO A 364 -8.04 1.84 -24.43
N GLU A 365 -8.01 2.65 -25.48
CA GLU A 365 -6.91 2.77 -26.44
C GLU A 365 -5.69 3.49 -25.85
N ARG A 366 -5.87 4.26 -24.77
CA ARG A 366 -4.80 5.03 -24.11
C ARG A 366 -4.40 4.46 -22.77
N PHE A 367 -5.28 3.72 -22.09
CA PHE A 367 -5.00 3.17 -20.76
C PHE A 367 -5.22 1.66 -20.67
N ASN A 368 -4.40 1.03 -19.83
CA ASN A 368 -4.62 -0.31 -19.31
C ASN A 368 -4.85 -0.22 -17.79
N PRO A 369 -6.09 0.10 -17.34
CA PRO A 369 -6.37 0.41 -15.95
C PRO A 369 -6.57 -0.85 -15.10
N ARG A 370 -6.12 -0.77 -13.84
CA ARG A 370 -6.30 -1.78 -12.79
C ARG A 370 -6.87 -1.08 -11.56
N PHE A 371 -7.96 -1.60 -11.00
CA PHE A 371 -8.71 -0.91 -9.94
C PHE A 371 -8.40 -1.53 -8.58
N ALA A 372 -7.54 -0.85 -7.81
CA ALA A 372 -7.10 -1.32 -6.50
C ALA A 372 -7.98 -0.76 -5.38
N THR A 373 -8.83 -1.60 -4.79
CA THR A 373 -9.72 -1.20 -3.69
C THR A 373 -10.31 -2.41 -2.96
N HIS A 374 -10.51 -2.27 -1.65
CA HIS A 374 -11.28 -3.20 -0.82
C HIS A 374 -12.72 -2.75 -0.55
N ASN A 375 -13.10 -1.55 -1.00
CA ASN A 375 -14.45 -1.03 -0.81
C ASN A 375 -15.39 -1.65 -1.87
N MET A 376 -16.33 -2.48 -1.43
CA MET A 376 -17.30 -3.15 -2.30
C MET A 376 -18.22 -2.17 -3.06
N THR A 377 -18.60 -1.04 -2.46
CA THR A 377 -19.36 0.01 -3.17
C THR A 377 -18.56 0.54 -4.35
N THR A 378 -17.29 0.85 -4.14
CA THR A 378 -16.39 1.31 -5.22
C THR A 378 -16.23 0.22 -6.29
N GLN A 379 -16.04 -1.04 -5.90
CA GLN A 379 -15.96 -2.15 -6.86
C GLN A 379 -17.24 -2.26 -7.70
N ALA A 380 -18.41 -2.28 -7.06
CA ALA A 380 -19.70 -2.37 -7.74
C ALA A 380 -19.93 -1.18 -8.70
N ARG A 381 -19.49 0.02 -8.34
CA ARG A 381 -19.58 1.21 -9.21
C ARG A 381 -18.65 1.10 -10.41
N VAL A 382 -17.41 0.67 -10.22
CA VAL A 382 -16.49 0.37 -11.33
C VAL A 382 -17.07 -0.70 -12.26
N MET A 383 -17.71 -1.75 -11.72
CA MET A 383 -18.39 -2.77 -12.53
C MET A 383 -19.53 -2.17 -13.36
N ALA A 384 -20.36 -1.33 -12.76
CA ALA A 384 -21.46 -0.66 -13.45
C ALA A 384 -20.96 0.29 -14.55
N LEU A 385 -19.93 1.08 -14.26
CA LEU A 385 -19.26 1.95 -15.24
C LEU A 385 -18.69 1.12 -16.39
N ALA A 386 -17.95 0.05 -16.09
CA ALA A 386 -17.35 -0.82 -17.10
C ALA A 386 -18.41 -1.48 -18.00
N ALA A 387 -19.48 -2.01 -17.40
CA ALA A 387 -20.60 -2.59 -18.14
C ALA A 387 -21.29 -1.55 -19.05
N ALA A 388 -21.50 -0.32 -18.56
CA ALA A 388 -22.06 0.77 -19.35
C ALA A 388 -21.18 1.20 -20.53
N ARG A 389 -19.87 0.94 -20.46
CA ARG A 389 -18.90 1.17 -21.55
C ARG A 389 -18.66 -0.07 -22.44
N GLY A 390 -19.37 -1.17 -22.19
CA GLY A 390 -19.31 -2.39 -23.00
C GLY A 390 -18.17 -3.36 -22.66
N TYR A 391 -17.47 -3.17 -21.53
CA TYR A 391 -16.45 -4.12 -21.08
C TYR A 391 -17.09 -5.41 -20.57
N ARG A 392 -16.44 -6.54 -20.86
CA ARG A 392 -16.74 -7.83 -20.25
C ARG A 392 -16.00 -7.94 -18.91
N PRO A 393 -16.49 -8.74 -17.93
CA PRO A 393 -15.83 -8.92 -16.64
C PRO A 393 -14.34 -9.29 -16.76
N GLY A 394 -14.01 -10.20 -17.69
CA GLY A 394 -12.65 -10.65 -17.93
C GLY A 394 -11.70 -9.59 -18.50
N GLU A 395 -12.18 -8.39 -18.85
CA GLU A 395 -11.36 -7.27 -19.33
C GLU A 395 -11.04 -6.26 -18.22
N ILE A 396 -11.65 -6.44 -17.05
CA ILE A 396 -11.47 -5.58 -15.88
C ILE A 396 -10.72 -6.37 -14.81
N GLU A 397 -9.69 -5.74 -14.23
CA GLU A 397 -8.96 -6.32 -13.10
C GLU A 397 -9.10 -5.46 -11.86
N PHE A 398 -9.52 -6.13 -10.79
CA PHE A 398 -9.49 -5.60 -9.44
C PHE A 398 -8.23 -6.05 -8.72
N GLN A 399 -7.65 -5.15 -7.93
CA GLN A 399 -6.48 -5.47 -7.11
C GLN A 399 -6.79 -5.27 -5.64
N MET A 400 -6.31 -6.20 -4.82
CA MET A 400 -6.58 -6.26 -3.38
C MET A 400 -5.31 -6.71 -2.66
N LEU A 401 -5.15 -6.33 -1.40
CA LEU A 401 -4.01 -6.73 -0.59
C LEU A 401 -4.11 -8.22 -0.21
N TYR A 402 -2.96 -8.88 -0.18
CA TYR A 402 -2.81 -10.21 0.42
C TYR A 402 -3.24 -10.20 1.89
N GLY A 403 -3.88 -11.27 2.35
CA GLY A 403 -4.38 -11.37 3.72
C GLY A 403 -5.68 -10.61 4.02
N MET A 404 -6.22 -9.85 3.06
CA MET A 404 -7.40 -9.01 3.26
C MET A 404 -8.52 -9.30 2.25
N GLY A 405 -9.77 -9.30 2.70
CA GLY A 405 -10.93 -9.37 1.82
C GLY A 405 -11.06 -10.68 1.02
N GLU A 406 -10.59 -11.81 1.55
CA GLU A 406 -10.63 -13.11 0.85
C GLU A 406 -12.01 -13.50 0.32
N PRO A 407 -13.12 -13.33 1.06
CA PRO A 407 -14.45 -13.62 0.52
C PRO A 407 -14.82 -12.72 -0.67
N ILE A 408 -14.37 -11.46 -0.67
CA ILE A 408 -14.62 -10.49 -1.73
C ILE A 408 -13.85 -10.91 -2.99
N LYS A 409 -12.57 -11.29 -2.85
CA LYS A 409 -11.76 -11.79 -3.97
C LYS A 409 -12.41 -13.00 -4.64
N LYS A 410 -12.86 -13.97 -3.84
CA LYS A 410 -13.56 -15.17 -4.36
C LYS A 410 -14.85 -14.80 -5.10
N ALA A 411 -15.61 -13.84 -4.58
CA ALA A 411 -16.80 -13.33 -5.25
C ALA A 411 -16.47 -12.66 -6.60
N LEU A 412 -15.42 -11.83 -6.66
CA LEU A 412 -14.97 -11.19 -7.90
C LEU A 412 -14.54 -12.21 -8.96
N VAL A 413 -13.77 -13.23 -8.58
CA VAL A 413 -13.39 -14.32 -9.49
C VAL A 413 -14.63 -15.07 -9.97
N ALA A 414 -15.57 -15.40 -9.08
CA ALA A 414 -16.81 -16.09 -9.45
C ALA A 414 -17.70 -15.27 -10.41
N LEU A 415 -17.63 -13.93 -10.32
CA LEU A 415 -18.27 -13.00 -11.25
C LEU A 415 -17.52 -12.85 -12.59
N GLY A 416 -16.38 -13.52 -12.77
CA GLY A 416 -15.59 -13.52 -13.99
C GLY A 416 -14.60 -12.35 -14.13
N TYR A 417 -14.39 -11.56 -13.08
CA TYR A 417 -13.39 -10.49 -13.08
C TYR A 417 -11.98 -11.02 -12.89
N GLN A 418 -10.98 -10.36 -13.49
CA GLN A 418 -9.59 -10.62 -13.14
C GLN A 418 -9.33 -10.08 -11.73
N VAL A 419 -8.62 -10.85 -10.90
CA VAL A 419 -8.24 -10.44 -9.55
C VAL A 419 -6.73 -10.57 -9.39
N ARG A 420 -6.10 -9.55 -8.81
CA ARG A 420 -4.68 -9.59 -8.44
C ARG A 420 -4.46 -9.26 -6.97
N GLU A 421 -3.66 -10.08 -6.31
CA GLU A 421 -3.20 -9.81 -4.95
C GLU A 421 -1.89 -9.04 -4.94
N TYR A 422 -1.86 -7.93 -4.21
CA TYR A 422 -0.64 -7.26 -3.81
C TYR A 422 -0.05 -7.99 -2.61
N VAL A 423 1.04 -8.71 -2.85
CA VAL A 423 1.70 -9.58 -1.88
C VAL A 423 2.94 -8.86 -1.35
N PRO A 424 2.89 -8.34 -0.11
CA PRO A 424 4.07 -7.83 0.57
C PRO A 424 4.96 -9.04 0.90
N ALA A 425 6.15 -9.07 0.33
CA ALA A 425 7.06 -10.21 0.36
C ALA A 425 8.46 -9.78 0.83
N GLY A 426 8.95 -10.36 1.92
CA GLY A 426 10.24 -9.94 2.49
C GLY A 426 10.50 -10.51 3.88
N SER A 427 11.55 -10.05 4.55
CA SER A 427 11.87 -10.52 5.89
C SER A 427 10.80 -10.09 6.89
N LEU A 428 10.51 -10.94 7.88
CA LEU A 428 9.57 -10.62 8.96
C LEU A 428 9.92 -9.29 9.62
N ALA A 429 11.20 -9.06 9.92
CA ALA A 429 11.70 -7.85 10.55
C ALA A 429 11.29 -6.56 9.82
N ARG A 430 11.42 -6.52 8.49
CA ARG A 430 11.00 -5.37 7.68
C ARG A 430 9.49 -5.29 7.55
N GLY A 431 8.81 -6.44 7.50
CA GLY A 431 7.36 -6.50 7.30
C GLY A 431 6.49 -6.20 8.51
N LEU A 432 7.03 -6.11 9.73
CA LEU A 432 6.23 -5.81 10.93
C LEU A 432 5.64 -4.40 10.92
N GLY A 433 6.37 -3.40 10.42
CA GLY A 433 5.86 -2.04 10.28
C GLY A 433 4.67 -1.98 9.31
N TYR A 434 4.81 -2.64 8.17
CA TYR A 434 3.73 -2.82 7.20
C TYR A 434 2.53 -3.56 7.80
N ALA A 435 2.77 -4.69 8.49
CA ALA A 435 1.71 -5.44 9.14
C ALA A 435 0.97 -4.55 10.14
N GLY A 436 1.68 -3.81 11.00
CA GLY A 436 1.07 -2.87 11.96
C GLY A 436 0.14 -1.84 11.31
N ARG A 437 0.53 -1.25 10.16
CA ARG A 437 -0.33 -0.33 9.40
C ARG A 437 -1.59 -1.02 8.87
N ARG A 438 -1.44 -2.23 8.32
CA ARG A 438 -2.56 -3.08 7.86
C ARG A 438 -3.51 -3.49 8.99
N PHE A 439 -2.96 -3.76 10.17
CA PHE A 439 -3.71 -3.99 11.41
C PHE A 439 -4.55 -2.75 11.76
N ALA A 440 -3.96 -1.55 11.68
CA ALA A 440 -4.66 -0.29 11.95
C ALA A 440 -5.85 -0.05 11.00
N GLU A 441 -5.66 -0.31 9.71
CA GLU A 441 -6.69 -0.08 8.70
C GLU A 441 -7.92 -0.96 8.91
N LEU A 442 -7.75 -2.23 9.26
CA LEU A 442 -8.84 -3.18 9.48
C LEU A 442 -9.60 -2.93 10.78
N THR A 443 -9.05 -2.12 11.69
CA THR A 443 -9.66 -1.81 12.99
C THR A 443 -10.37 -0.47 13.02
N ASN A 444 -10.14 0.38 12.02
CA ASN A 444 -10.91 1.60 11.81
C ASN A 444 -12.34 1.27 11.31
N PRO A 445 -13.43 1.63 12.03
CA PRO A 445 -14.80 1.36 11.60
C PRO A 445 -15.23 2.23 10.42
N ASP A 446 -14.53 3.33 10.10
CA ASP A 446 -14.77 4.09 8.87
C ASP A 446 -14.13 3.42 7.65
N ASN A 447 -13.41 2.31 7.86
CA ASN A 447 -12.92 1.47 6.79
C ASN A 447 -14.07 0.64 6.21
N ALA A 448 -14.36 0.85 4.93
CA ALA A 448 -15.40 0.13 4.20
C ALA A 448 -15.23 -1.40 4.23
N LEU A 449 -13.99 -1.90 4.21
CA LEU A 449 -13.72 -3.33 4.33
C LEU A 449 -14.11 -3.86 5.71
N ALA A 450 -13.75 -3.14 6.78
CA ALA A 450 -14.06 -3.53 8.15
C ALA A 450 -15.57 -3.61 8.38
N ARG A 451 -16.32 -2.58 7.94
CA ARG A 451 -17.80 -2.55 8.01
C ARG A 451 -18.44 -3.72 7.28
N THR A 452 -18.02 -3.93 6.02
CA THR A 452 -18.52 -5.01 5.17
C THR A 452 -18.27 -6.39 5.80
N LEU A 453 -17.06 -6.63 6.32
CA LEU A 453 -16.72 -7.90 6.97
C LEU A 453 -17.48 -8.14 8.28
N GLN A 454 -17.99 -7.07 8.91
CA GLN A 454 -18.86 -7.14 10.08
C GLN A 454 -20.34 -7.28 9.73
N GLY A 455 -20.69 -7.29 8.43
CA GLY A 455 -22.08 -7.38 7.94
C GLY A 455 -22.81 -6.04 7.93
N ASP A 456 -22.11 -4.93 8.14
CA ASP A 456 -22.68 -3.60 7.96
C ASP A 456 -22.58 -3.16 6.50
N TYR A 457 -23.73 -3.28 5.81
CA TYR A 457 -23.91 -2.87 4.42
C TYR A 457 -24.63 -1.54 4.26
N SER A 458 -24.90 -0.81 5.36
CA SER A 458 -25.64 0.46 5.32
C SER A 458 -24.95 1.54 4.47
N ALA A 459 -23.62 1.45 4.34
CA ALA A 459 -22.81 2.34 3.50
C ALA A 459 -22.83 2.00 1.99
N LEU A 460 -23.52 0.94 1.55
CA LEU A 460 -23.57 0.57 0.12
C LEU A 460 -24.52 1.45 -0.72
N ALA A 461 -25.33 2.32 -0.10
CA ALA A 461 -26.43 3.01 -0.79
C ALA A 461 -26.15 4.44 -1.27
N GLU A 462 -25.14 5.14 -0.75
CA GLU A 462 -24.90 6.55 -1.10
C GLU A 462 -23.94 6.68 -2.30
N THR A 463 -24.35 7.47 -3.30
CA THR A 463 -23.45 7.87 -4.39
C THR A 463 -22.46 8.89 -3.83
N PRO A 464 -21.14 8.64 -3.89
CA PRO A 464 -20.16 9.60 -3.40
C PRO A 464 -20.22 10.91 -4.19
N GLU A 465 -20.18 12.02 -3.48
CA GLU A 465 -20.12 13.36 -4.05
C GLU A 465 -18.96 14.15 -3.45
N PHE A 466 -18.50 15.16 -4.18
CA PHE A 466 -17.61 16.16 -3.61
C PHE A 466 -18.39 16.98 -2.58
N VAL A 467 -17.92 16.98 -1.33
CA VAL A 467 -18.61 17.62 -0.20
C VAL A 467 -17.75 18.70 0.43
N GLY A 468 -18.40 19.77 0.90
CA GLY A 468 -17.72 21.00 1.31
C GLY A 468 -17.46 21.95 0.13
N GLU A 469 -17.37 23.25 0.43
CA GLU A 469 -17.27 24.30 -0.60
C GLU A 469 -16.01 24.13 -1.47
N GLN A 470 -14.84 23.97 -0.84
CA GLN A 470 -13.58 23.82 -1.56
C GLN A 470 -13.54 22.55 -2.42
N ASP A 471 -13.91 21.39 -1.88
CA ASP A 471 -13.87 20.14 -2.64
C ASP A 471 -14.88 20.15 -3.80
N ARG A 472 -16.01 20.84 -3.69
CA ARG A 472 -16.95 21.01 -4.81
C ARG A 472 -16.34 21.84 -5.93
N LEU A 473 -15.68 22.96 -5.61
CA LEU A 473 -15.00 23.80 -6.59
C LEU A 473 -13.85 23.02 -7.27
N ASP A 474 -13.01 22.38 -6.48
CA ASP A 474 -11.88 21.59 -7.00
C ASP A 474 -12.37 20.35 -7.78
N GLY A 475 -13.48 19.75 -7.37
CA GLY A 475 -14.13 18.65 -8.08
C GLY A 475 -14.70 19.07 -9.44
N GLN A 476 -15.22 20.30 -9.57
CA GLN A 476 -15.59 20.87 -10.86
C GLN A 476 -14.37 21.11 -11.74
N ALA A 477 -13.28 21.63 -11.18
CA ALA A 477 -12.02 21.80 -11.90
C ALA A 477 -11.43 20.46 -12.37
N ALA A 478 -11.49 19.42 -11.54
CA ALA A 478 -11.07 18.07 -11.89
C ALA A 478 -11.88 17.50 -13.06
N ARG A 479 -13.22 17.67 -13.05
CA ARG A 479 -14.07 17.30 -14.19
C ARG A 479 -13.70 18.07 -15.45
N ALA A 480 -13.51 19.38 -15.32
CA ALA A 480 -13.12 20.23 -16.44
C ALA A 480 -11.80 19.76 -17.07
N ALA A 481 -10.78 19.45 -16.26
CA ALA A 481 -9.48 18.96 -16.71
C ALA A 481 -9.58 17.68 -17.57
N LEU A 482 -10.46 16.75 -17.19
CA LEU A 482 -10.69 15.51 -17.94
C LEU A 482 -11.49 15.74 -19.24
N THR A 483 -12.36 16.76 -19.27
CA THR A 483 -13.17 17.09 -20.46
C THR A 483 -12.50 18.05 -21.44
N ALA A 484 -11.42 18.73 -21.04
CA ALA A 484 -10.77 19.81 -21.82
C ALA A 484 -10.03 19.34 -23.09
N SER A 485 -10.37 18.18 -23.64
CA SER A 485 -9.87 17.69 -24.92
C SER A 485 -10.50 18.47 -26.09
N LYS A 486 -10.02 19.70 -26.33
CA LYS A 486 -10.01 20.32 -27.66
C LYS A 486 -8.68 21.06 -27.92
N SER A 487 -7.96 20.51 -28.89
CA SER A 487 -6.82 21.03 -29.68
C SER A 487 -5.40 20.98 -29.10
N PRO A 488 -4.43 20.42 -29.85
CA PRO A 488 -3.01 20.60 -29.58
C PRO A 488 -2.63 22.04 -29.94
N HIS A 489 -1.72 22.65 -29.19
CA HIS A 489 -1.22 24.04 -29.29
C HIS A 489 -1.84 25.04 -28.31
N SER A 490 -1.55 24.85 -27.03
CA SER A 490 -1.10 25.96 -26.17
C SER A 490 -0.55 25.39 -24.86
N ARG A 491 0.77 25.15 -24.80
CA ARG A 491 1.47 25.04 -23.52
C ARG A 491 1.53 26.46 -22.92
N PRO A 492 1.05 26.71 -21.69
CA PRO A 492 1.65 27.75 -20.89
C PRO A 492 3.05 27.27 -20.46
N PRO A 493 4.05 28.15 -20.35
CA PRO A 493 5.40 27.76 -19.99
C PRO A 493 5.40 27.11 -18.61
N SER A 494 6.11 25.99 -18.52
CA SER A 494 6.51 25.35 -17.27
C SER A 494 7.10 26.41 -16.35
N LYS A 495 6.42 26.73 -15.24
CA LYS A 495 7.09 27.38 -14.12
C LYS A 495 8.07 26.37 -13.56
N VAL A 496 9.33 26.53 -13.93
CA VAL A 496 10.46 26.02 -13.16
C VAL A 496 10.24 26.52 -11.74
N TYR A 497 10.09 25.58 -10.81
CA TYR A 497 9.96 25.87 -9.39
C TYR A 497 11.29 26.48 -8.92
N SER A 498 11.34 27.81 -8.78
CA SER A 498 12.40 28.47 -8.03
C SER A 498 12.07 28.38 -6.54
N PRO A 499 12.95 27.86 -5.68
CA PRO A 499 12.71 27.86 -4.25
C PRO A 499 12.63 29.32 -3.78
N HIS A 500 11.50 29.70 -3.20
CA HIS A 500 11.23 31.04 -2.74
C HIS A 500 12.32 31.52 -1.76
N GLN A 501 12.89 32.67 -2.13
CA GLN A 501 13.68 33.53 -1.28
C GLN A 501 12.88 33.87 -0.01
N ARG A 502 13.51 33.69 1.15
CA ARG A 502 13.07 34.29 2.41
C ARG A 502 13.08 35.81 2.23
N SER A 503 11.91 36.44 2.20
CA SER A 503 11.81 37.89 2.44
C SER A 503 11.90 38.14 3.93
N HIS A 504 13.10 38.42 4.42
CA HIS A 504 13.26 39.22 5.63
C HIS A 504 12.73 40.62 5.31
N THR A 505 11.56 40.97 5.83
CA THR A 505 11.15 42.37 5.95
C THR A 505 11.73 42.92 7.24
N THR A 506 12.95 43.44 7.15
CA THR A 506 13.50 44.42 8.07
C THR A 506 12.70 45.71 7.88
N THR A 507 11.86 46.05 8.85
CA THR A 507 11.30 47.39 8.98
C THR A 507 12.35 48.27 9.62
N ASP A 508 12.91 49.21 8.86
CA ASP A 508 13.60 50.36 9.40
C ASP A 508 13.33 51.63 8.58
N ALA A 509 13.23 52.72 9.33
CA ALA A 509 13.14 54.13 8.96
C ALA A 509 11.77 54.69 8.55
N VAL A 510 11.12 55.43 9.48
CA VAL A 510 11.06 56.90 9.40
C VAL A 510 11.19 57.50 10.80
N SER A 511 12.11 58.45 10.92
CA SER A 511 12.48 59.22 12.10
C SER A 511 11.63 60.48 12.31
N ALA A 512 11.58 60.90 13.58
CA ALA A 512 11.56 62.28 14.09
C ALA A 512 10.28 63.12 14.01
N GLY A 513 9.86 63.65 15.17
CA GLY A 513 8.95 64.81 15.24
C GLY A 513 8.29 65.12 16.59
N ALA A 514 9.07 65.59 17.57
CA ALA A 514 8.72 66.62 18.57
C ALA A 514 7.39 66.54 19.36
N ARG A 515 7.45 66.20 20.66
CA ARG A 515 7.46 67.12 21.83
C ARG A 515 7.37 66.34 23.13
#